data_AF-A0A0C9RSE5-F1
#
_entry.id   AF-A0A0C9RSE5-F1
#
_cell.length_a   1.000
_cell.length_b   1.000
_cell.length_c   1.000
_cell.angle_alpha   90.00
_cell.angle_beta   90.00
_cell.angle_gamma   90.00
#
_symmetry.space_group_name_H-M   'P 1'
#
loop_
_entity.id
_entity.type
_entity.pdbx_description
1 polymer ?
#
loop_
_entity_poly.entity_id
_entity_poly.type
_entity_poly.pdbx_seq_one_letter_code
_entity_poly.pdbx_strand_id
1 'polypeptide(L)'
;ANCINVPMMRMQELKNGVTLLDEKNNELGVSKKAAAVGITAVVASRIAMAAPGMVLTPLLIQSLEKRGFLKRFPKASAPIQTLFCGFVLIFATPLGCAFFSQRAAIGVDRLEDDVQQDIKKHNAELKEVWFNKGL
;
A
#
# COMPACT_ATOMS: atom_id res chain seq x y z
N ALA A 1 12.02 9.21 0.77
CA ALA A 1 10.85 10.12 0.80
C ALA A 1 9.52 9.41 1.11
N ASN A 2 9.26 8.20 0.60
CA ASN A 2 7.91 7.61 0.61
C ASN A 2 7.44 6.84 1.87
N CYS A 3 8.34 6.35 2.74
CA CYS A 3 7.91 5.61 3.95
C CYS A 3 7.41 6.49 5.10
N ILE A 4 7.84 7.76 5.17
CA ILE A 4 7.51 8.66 6.29
C ILE A 4 6.34 9.59 5.93
N ASN A 5 6.21 9.98 4.65
CA ASN A 5 5.20 10.95 4.24
C ASN A 5 3.75 10.40 4.30
N VAL A 6 3.56 9.11 4.01
CA VAL A 6 2.24 8.47 4.07
C VAL A 6 1.70 8.40 5.51
N PRO A 7 2.45 7.86 6.50
CA PRO A 7 1.97 7.88 7.88
C PRO A 7 1.84 9.29 8.44
N MET A 8 2.62 10.26 7.97
CA MET A 8 2.49 11.66 8.39
C MET A 8 1.21 12.33 7.83
N MET A 9 0.86 12.11 6.56
CA MET A 9 -0.41 12.62 6.00
C MET A 9 -1.64 11.92 6.59
N ARG A 10 -1.52 10.64 6.95
CA ARG A 10 -2.63 9.84 7.52
C ARG A 10 -2.51 9.65 9.04
N MET A 11 -1.75 10.51 9.70
CA MET A 11 -1.54 10.45 11.14
C MET A 11 -2.84 10.72 11.91
N GLN A 12 -3.76 11.50 11.32
CA GLN A 12 -5.09 11.70 11.88
C GLN A 12 -5.93 10.43 11.90
N GLU A 13 -5.81 9.55 10.91
CA GLU A 13 -6.52 8.26 10.91
C GLU A 13 -5.93 7.31 11.97
N LEU A 14 -4.63 7.36 12.21
CA LEU A 14 -4.00 6.63 13.32
C LEU A 14 -4.47 7.14 14.70
N LYS A 15 -4.76 8.44 14.82
CA LYS A 15 -5.19 9.07 16.08
C LYS A 15 -6.70 8.96 16.32
N ASN A 16 -7.50 9.16 15.27
CA ASN A 16 -8.96 9.24 15.33
C ASN A 16 -9.65 7.93 14.91
N GLY A 17 -8.95 7.06 14.18
CA GLY A 17 -9.47 5.81 13.62
C GLY A 17 -10.06 5.96 12.22
N VAL A 18 -10.45 4.83 11.62
CA VAL A 18 -11.15 4.75 10.34
C VAL A 18 -12.53 4.14 10.51
N THR A 19 -13.50 4.60 9.72
CA THR A 19 -14.88 4.10 9.74
C THR A 19 -14.94 2.65 9.25
N LEU A 20 -15.62 1.82 10.03
CA LEU A 20 -15.97 0.45 9.73
C LEU A 20 -17.33 0.43 9.04
N LEU A 21 -17.43 -0.36 7.98
CA LEU A 21 -18.58 -0.48 7.12
C LEU A 21 -19.04 -1.94 7.07
N ASP A 22 -20.35 -2.14 7.07
CA ASP A 22 -20.96 -3.44 6.78
C ASP A 22 -20.96 -3.73 5.26
N GLU A 23 -21.34 -4.94 4.85
CA GLU A 23 -21.56 -5.30 3.44
C GLU A 23 -22.57 -4.37 2.75
N LYS A 24 -23.54 -3.85 3.51
CA LYS A 24 -24.54 -2.88 3.05
C LYS A 24 -24.05 -1.43 3.02
N ASN A 25 -22.76 -1.17 3.24
CA ASN A 25 -22.17 0.16 3.41
C ASN A 25 -22.73 0.98 4.59
N ASN A 26 -23.29 0.31 5.60
CA ASN A 26 -23.72 0.98 6.82
C ASN A 26 -22.50 1.20 7.72
N GLU A 27 -22.40 2.39 8.30
CA GLU A 27 -21.35 2.71 9.27
C GLU A 27 -21.61 1.98 10.59
N LEU A 28 -20.65 1.18 11.03
CA LEU A 28 -20.73 0.36 12.24
C LEU A 28 -19.93 0.96 13.40
N GLY A 29 -19.06 1.92 13.13
CA GLY A 29 -18.21 2.55 14.14
C GLY A 29 -16.87 2.96 13.58
N VAL A 30 -15.94 3.36 14.46
CA VAL A 30 -14.61 3.82 14.10
C VAL A 30 -13.57 2.97 14.84
N SER A 31 -12.54 2.50 14.14
CA SER A 31 -11.46 1.71 14.76
C SER A 31 -10.07 2.25 14.42
N LYS A 32 -9.22 2.37 15.45
CA LYS A 32 -7.81 2.77 15.28
C LYS A 32 -6.95 1.62 14.82
N LYS A 33 -7.29 0.39 15.23
CA LYS A 33 -6.56 -0.81 14.82
C LYS A 33 -6.73 -1.09 13.33
N ALA A 34 -7.94 -0.90 12.79
CA ALA A 34 -8.18 -0.96 11.35
C ALA A 34 -7.36 0.10 10.59
N ALA A 35 -7.25 1.32 11.14
CA ALA A 35 -6.44 2.40 10.55
C ALA A 35 -4.95 2.02 10.47
N ALA A 36 -4.40 1.49 11.56
CA ALA A 36 -3.01 1.03 11.60
C ALA A 36 -2.73 -0.07 10.57
N VAL A 37 -3.58 -1.10 10.49
CA VAL A 37 -3.46 -2.18 9.51
C VAL A 37 -3.53 -1.65 8.07
N GLY A 38 -4.45 -0.71 7.80
CA GLY A 38 -4.57 -0.08 6.49
C GLY A 38 -3.31 0.69 6.09
N ILE A 39 -2.81 1.55 6.98
CA ILE A 39 -1.61 2.36 6.71
C ILE A 39 -0.38 1.48 6.55
N THR A 40 -0.19 0.45 7.39
CA THR A 40 0.93 -0.49 7.24
C THR A 40 0.87 -1.24 5.91
N ALA A 41 -0.31 -1.67 5.48
CA ALA A 41 -0.48 -2.33 4.18
C ALA A 41 -0.12 -1.39 3.01
N VAL A 42 -0.54 -0.12 3.07
CA VAL A 42 -0.20 0.89 2.05
C VAL A 42 1.30 1.17 2.01
N VAL A 43 1.94 1.32 3.17
CA VAL A 43 3.39 1.52 3.27
C VAL A 43 4.15 0.31 2.73
N ALA A 44 3.72 -0.91 3.09
CA ALA A 44 4.32 -2.15 2.59
C ALA A 44 4.17 -2.28 1.06
N SER A 45 3.00 -1.94 0.51
CA SER A 45 2.77 -1.90 -0.93
C SER A 45 3.74 -0.94 -1.64
N ARG A 46 3.92 0.27 -1.10
CA ARG A 46 4.86 1.24 -1.67
C ARG A 46 6.31 0.77 -1.64
N ILE A 47 6.72 0.06 -0.59
CA ILE A 47 8.05 -0.57 -0.53
C ILE A 47 8.16 -1.67 -1.58
N ALA A 48 7.15 -2.54 -1.68
CA ALA A 48 7.12 -3.63 -2.65
C ALA A 48 7.14 -3.13 -4.10
N MET A 49 6.53 -2.00 -4.42
CA MET A 49 6.56 -1.39 -5.76
C MET A 49 7.90 -0.72 -6.07
N ALA A 50 8.59 -0.16 -5.06
CA ALA A 50 9.88 0.51 -5.24
C ALA A 50 11.07 -0.46 -5.27
N ALA A 51 10.97 -1.61 -4.61
CA ALA A 51 12.03 -2.60 -4.50
C ALA A 51 12.50 -3.18 -5.86
N PRO A 52 11.61 -3.56 -6.81
CA PRO A 52 12.01 -4.04 -8.12
C PRO A 52 12.84 -3.01 -8.89
N GLY A 53 12.41 -1.75 -8.87
CA GLY A 53 13.15 -0.66 -9.53
C GLY A 53 14.55 -0.48 -8.96
N MET A 54 14.72 -0.55 -7.64
CA MET A 54 16.03 -0.38 -7.00
C MET A 54 16.99 -1.57 -7.21
N VAL A 55 16.48 -2.79 -7.40
CA VAL A 55 17.31 -3.99 -7.61
C VAL A 55 17.55 -4.27 -9.11
N LEU A 56 16.53 -4.13 -9.95
CA LEU A 56 16.64 -4.43 -11.38
C LEU A 56 17.47 -3.39 -12.13
N THR A 57 17.39 -2.12 -11.73
CA THR A 57 18.13 -1.04 -12.37
C THR A 57 19.65 -1.22 -12.32
N PRO A 58 20.30 -1.48 -11.17
CA PRO A 58 21.74 -1.70 -11.13
C PRO A 58 22.14 -2.98 -11.87
N LEU A 59 21.33 -4.06 -11.82
CA LEU A 59 21.60 -5.30 -12.57
C LEU A 59 21.57 -5.07 -14.09
N LEU A 60 20.62 -4.27 -14.56
CA LEU A 60 20.48 -3.94 -15.98
C LEU A 60 21.65 -3.07 -16.46
N ILE A 61 22.03 -2.06 -15.68
CA ILE A 61 23.22 -1.24 -15.97
C ILE A 61 24.49 -2.10 -15.98
N GLN A 62 24.69 -2.97 -15.00
CA GLN A 62 25.85 -3.87 -14.97
C GLN A 62 25.90 -4.83 -16.17
N SER A 63 24.74 -5.31 -16.63
CA SER A 63 24.64 -6.17 -17.81
C SER A 63 24.94 -5.40 -19.10
N LEU A 64 24.44 -4.18 -19.24
CA LEU A 64 24.76 -3.27 -20.36
C LEU A 64 26.23 -2.85 -20.37
N GLU A 65 26.84 -2.69 -19.19
CA GLU A 65 28.25 -2.34 -19.03
C GLU A 65 29.16 -3.50 -19.45
N LYS A 66 28.85 -4.72 -18.99
CA LYS A 66 29.55 -5.96 -19.42
C LYS A 66 29.44 -6.22 -20.92
N ARG A 67 28.34 -5.83 -21.56
CA ARG A 67 28.16 -5.90 -23.03
C ARG A 67 28.86 -4.77 -23.80
N GLY A 68 29.55 -3.85 -23.13
CA GLY A 68 30.29 -2.75 -23.76
C GLY A 68 29.43 -1.62 -24.33
N PHE A 69 28.11 -1.67 -24.15
CA PHE A 69 27.17 -0.67 -24.68
C PHE A 69 27.38 0.71 -24.05
N LEU A 70 27.64 0.74 -22.74
CA LEU A 70 27.98 1.95 -21.98
C LEU A 70 29.35 2.54 -22.36
N LYS A 71 30.29 1.72 -22.86
CA LYS A 71 31.58 2.19 -23.37
C LYS A 71 31.45 2.89 -24.72
N ARG A 72 30.42 2.54 -25.51
CA ARG A 72 30.08 3.16 -26.81
C ARG A 72 29.23 4.44 -26.64
N PHE A 73 28.36 4.49 -25.63
CA PHE A 73 27.48 5.64 -25.37
C PHE A 73 27.44 6.00 -23.87
N PRO A 74 28.48 6.66 -23.32
CA PRO A 74 28.60 6.95 -21.89
C PRO A 74 27.54 7.94 -21.37
N LYS A 75 26.97 8.77 -22.25
CA LYS A 75 25.87 9.70 -21.90
C LYS A 75 24.47 9.06 -21.96
N ALA A 76 24.36 7.83 -22.47
CA ALA A 76 23.07 7.13 -22.58
C ALA A 76 22.66 6.39 -21.30
N SER A 77 23.55 6.29 -20.30
CA SER A 77 23.29 5.65 -19.00
C SER A 77 22.06 6.22 -18.29
N ALA A 78 22.01 7.55 -18.15
CA ALA A 78 20.94 8.28 -17.49
C ALA A 78 19.57 8.13 -18.19
N PRO A 79 19.43 8.38 -19.51
CA PRO A 79 18.13 8.23 -20.17
C PRO A 79 17.66 6.77 -20.20
N ILE A 80 18.54 5.78 -20.36
CA ILE A 80 18.16 4.36 -20.32
C ILE A 80 17.66 3.98 -18.93
N GLN A 81 18.35 4.43 -17.88
CA GLN A 81 17.92 4.22 -16.50
C GLN A 81 16.56 4.85 -16.24
N THR A 82 16.33 6.10 -16.66
CA THR A 82 15.05 6.79 -16.49
C THR A 82 13.92 6.09 -17.25
N LEU A 83 14.15 5.67 -18.50
CA LEU A 83 13.17 4.93 -19.30
C LEU A 83 12.83 3.58 -18.68
N PHE A 84 13.82 2.83 -18.22
CA PHE A 84 13.59 1.53 -17.60
C PHE A 84 12.87 1.65 -16.26
N CYS A 85 13.30 2.56 -15.38
CA CYS A 85 12.59 2.86 -14.14
C CYS A 85 11.15 3.30 -14.42
N GLY A 86 10.95 4.21 -15.39
CA GLY A 86 9.62 4.67 -15.79
C GLY A 86 8.73 3.54 -16.28
N PHE A 87 9.26 2.66 -17.14
CA PHE A 87 8.56 1.47 -17.61
C PHE A 87 8.16 0.55 -16.45
N VAL A 88 9.08 0.21 -15.55
CA VAL A 88 8.79 -0.62 -14.37
C VAL A 88 7.72 0.02 -13.49
N LEU A 89 7.78 1.34 -13.27
CA LEU A 89 6.78 2.08 -12.49
C LEU A 89 5.38 2.06 -13.14
N ILE A 90 5.30 2.17 -14.47
CA ILE A 90 4.03 2.12 -15.22
C ILE A 90 3.31 0.78 -15.02
N PHE A 91 4.05 -0.34 -14.93
CA PHE A 91 3.44 -1.64 -14.66
C PHE A 91 3.24 -1.91 -13.17
N ALA A 92 4.19 -1.50 -12.32
CA ALA A 92 4.11 -1.70 -10.89
C ALA A 92 2.91 -0.94 -10.28
N THR A 93 2.57 0.24 -10.79
CA THR A 93 1.46 1.09 -10.32
C THR A 93 0.09 0.40 -10.40
N PRO A 94 -0.42 0.01 -11.58
CA PRO A 94 -1.70 -0.67 -11.71
C PRO A 94 -1.69 -2.04 -11.02
N LEU A 95 -0.56 -2.75 -11.01
CA LEU A 95 -0.42 -4.01 -10.28
C LEU A 95 -0.55 -3.80 -8.76
N GLY A 96 0.06 -2.77 -8.20
CA GLY A 96 -0.06 -2.43 -6.78
C GLY A 96 -1.49 -2.02 -6.41
N CYS A 97 -2.17 -1.24 -7.27
CA CYS A 97 -3.58 -0.89 -7.08
C CYS A 97 -4.50 -2.12 -7.16
N ALA A 98 -4.20 -3.10 -8.03
CA ALA A 98 -4.99 -4.33 -8.14
C ALA A 98 -4.75 -5.28 -6.96
N PHE A 99 -3.49 -5.47 -6.55
CA PHE A 99 -3.13 -6.36 -5.44
C PHE A 99 -3.57 -5.81 -4.08
N PHE A 100 -3.55 -4.49 -3.91
CA PHE A 100 -4.01 -3.83 -2.70
C PHE A 100 -5.36 -3.17 -2.97
N SER A 101 -6.42 -4.00 -3.02
CA SER A 101 -7.78 -3.48 -3.10
C SER A 101 -8.04 -2.44 -2.01
N GLN A 102 -8.64 -1.34 -2.44
CA GLN A 102 -8.91 -0.15 -1.63
C GLN A 102 -9.82 -0.46 -0.43
N ARG A 103 -10.67 -1.48 -0.55
CA ARG A 103 -11.54 -1.99 0.51
C ARG A 103 -10.94 -3.27 1.08
N ALA A 104 -10.88 -3.39 2.40
CA ALA A 104 -10.35 -4.57 3.06
C ALA A 104 -11.29 -5.05 4.16
N ALA A 105 -11.40 -6.37 4.29
CA ALA A 105 -12.11 -7.00 5.38
C ALA A 105 -11.17 -7.21 6.58
N ILE A 106 -11.72 -7.01 7.78
CA ILE A 106 -11.09 -7.38 9.04
C ILE A 106 -12.14 -8.10 9.90
N GLY A 107 -11.73 -9.23 10.48
CA GLY A 107 -12.60 -9.97 11.41
C GLY A 107 -12.91 -9.15 12.66
N VAL A 108 -14.15 -9.22 13.14
CA VAL A 108 -14.61 -8.47 14.32
C VAL A 108 -13.75 -8.82 15.55
N ASP A 109 -13.32 -10.07 15.68
CA ASP A 109 -12.45 -10.53 16.79
C ASP A 109 -11.08 -9.84 16.84
N ARG A 110 -10.66 -9.21 15.74
CA ARG A 110 -9.40 -8.47 15.67
C ARG A 110 -9.56 -6.98 15.99
N LEU A 111 -10.78 -6.49 16.20
CA LEU A 111 -11.05 -5.09 16.57
C LEU A 111 -10.87 -4.86 18.08
N GLU A 112 -10.97 -3.60 18.50
CA GLU A 112 -10.92 -3.19 19.91
C GLU A 112 -12.18 -3.67 20.67
N ASP A 113 -12.07 -4.05 21.95
CA ASP A 113 -13.15 -4.69 22.70
C ASP A 113 -14.41 -3.83 22.83
N ASP A 114 -14.25 -2.52 22.90
CA ASP A 114 -15.32 -1.51 22.89
C ASP A 114 -16.08 -1.51 21.55
N VAL A 115 -15.35 -1.54 20.43
CA VAL A 115 -15.93 -1.61 19.08
C VAL A 115 -16.60 -2.96 18.83
N GLN A 116 -16.02 -4.05 19.34
CA GLN A 116 -16.64 -5.37 19.27
C GLN A 116 -17.97 -5.43 20.02
N GLN A 117 -18.05 -4.85 21.21
CA GLN A 117 -19.28 -4.81 21.99
C GLN A 117 -20.37 -4.00 21.27
N ASP A 118 -20.00 -2.89 20.63
CA ASP A 118 -20.93 -2.07 19.88
C ASP A 118 -21.47 -2.81 18.64
N ILE A 119 -20.59 -3.44 17.87
CA ILE A 119 -20.97 -4.27 16.72
C ILE A 119 -21.86 -5.43 17.17
N LYS A 120 -21.53 -6.13 18.26
CA LYS A 120 -22.32 -7.27 18.78
C LYS A 120 -23.70 -6.85 19.29
N LYS A 121 -23.87 -5.61 19.78
CA LYS A 121 -25.19 -5.06 20.16
C LYS A 121 -26.08 -4.82 18.94
N HIS A 122 -25.50 -4.34 17.84
CA HIS A 122 -26.24 -4.07 16.61
C HIS A 122 -26.45 -5.32 15.74
N ASN A 123 -25.49 -6.24 15.73
CA ASN A 123 -25.52 -7.44 14.89
C ASN A 123 -24.59 -8.54 15.44
N ALA A 124 -25.14 -9.46 16.24
CA ALA A 124 -24.37 -10.49 16.95
C ALA A 124 -23.71 -11.56 16.05
N GLU A 125 -24.19 -11.72 14.80
CA GLU A 125 -23.67 -12.72 13.86
C GLU A 125 -22.60 -12.18 12.91
N LEU A 126 -22.28 -10.88 12.97
CA LEU A 126 -21.34 -10.24 12.05
C LEU A 126 -19.90 -10.70 12.35
N LYS A 127 -19.31 -11.45 11.41
CA LYS A 127 -17.94 -12.00 11.56
C LYS A 127 -16.86 -11.09 11.01
N GLU A 128 -17.17 -10.31 9.98
CA GLU A 128 -16.22 -9.45 9.28
C GLU A 128 -16.82 -8.07 9.02
N VAL A 129 -15.97 -7.05 9.10
CA VAL A 129 -16.30 -5.67 8.73
C VAL A 129 -15.32 -5.17 7.70
N TRP A 130 -15.79 -4.22 6.90
CA TRP A 130 -15.00 -3.61 5.84
C TRP A 130 -14.50 -2.25 6.26
N PHE A 131 -13.31 -1.88 5.82
CA PHE A 131 -12.80 -0.53 5.98
C PHE A 131 -12.09 -0.10 4.70
N ASN A 132 -12.12 1.20 4.44
CA ASN A 132 -11.39 1.76 3.32
C ASN A 132 -9.93 1.94 3.75
N LYS A 133 -9.01 1.25 3.07
CA LYS A 133 -7.57 1.42 3.22
C LYS A 133 -7.10 2.80 2.74
N GLY A 134 -7.98 3.60 2.17
CA GLY A 134 -7.79 4.98 1.71
C GLY A 134 -7.01 5.07 0.40
N LEU A 135 -7.45 5.96 -0.49
CA LEU A 135 -6.67 6.45 -1.63
C LEU A 135 -5.63 7.45 -1.14
#